data_AF-A0A2A4KVK3-F1
#
_entry.id   AF-A0A2A4KVK3-F1
#
_cell.length_a   1.000
_cell.length_b   1.000
_cell.length_c   1.000
_cell.angle_alpha   90.00
_cell.angle_beta   90.00
_cell.angle_gamma   90.00
#
_symmetry.space_group_name_H-M   'P 1'
#
loop_
_entity.id
_entity.type
_entity.pdbx_description
1 polymer ?
#
loop_
_entity_poly.entity_id
_entity_poly.type
_entity_poly.pdbx_seq_one_letter_code
_entity_poly.pdbx_strand_id
1 'polypeptide(L)' 'MEITVVRASTDAAPAGTAVLRLIGMLPAHWDCGQHIEEDRITVLVRGGVRDARERCAEALRDRALEGWVLEGSG' A
#
# COMPACT_ATOMS: atom_id res chain seq x y z
N MET A 1 -7.98 -8.45 -5.96
CA MET A 1 -8.04 -8.04 -4.55
C MET A 1 -7.76 -6.56 -4.52
N GLU A 2 -8.59 -5.81 -3.84
CA GLU A 2 -8.37 -4.38 -3.60
C GLU A 2 -7.87 -4.19 -2.17
N ILE A 3 -6.84 -3.37 -2.02
CA ILE A 3 -6.20 -3.07 -0.73
C ILE A 3 -6.08 -1.57 -0.63
N THR A 4 -6.73 -0.99 0.37
CA THR A 4 -6.63 0.43 0.65
C THR A 4 -5.64 0.66 1.79
N VAL A 5 -4.78 1.65 1.60
CA VAL A 5 -3.85 2.18 2.59
C VAL A 5 -4.21 3.64 2.84
N VAL A 6 -4.29 4.04 4.10
CA VAL A 6 -4.64 5.40 4.51
C VAL A 6 -3.48 6.03 5.28
N ARG A 7 -3.33 7.35 5.13
CA ARG A 7 -2.36 8.14 5.87
C ARG A 7 -2.85 8.30 7.31
N ALA A 8 -2.06 7.82 8.26
CA ALA A 8 -2.30 7.94 9.69
C ALA A 8 -1.49 9.07 10.34
N SER A 9 -0.46 9.60 9.66
CA SER A 9 0.36 10.70 10.16
C SER A 9 0.63 11.76 9.08
N THR A 10 0.56 13.04 9.46
CA THR A 10 0.87 14.17 8.58
C THR A 10 2.33 14.21 8.15
N ASP A 11 3.23 13.61 8.93
CA ASP A 11 4.66 13.53 8.63
C ASP A 11 5.00 12.40 7.64
N ALA A 12 4.02 11.58 7.28
CA ALA A 12 4.21 10.50 6.33
C ALA A 12 4.62 11.02 4.95
N ALA A 13 5.37 10.20 4.21
CA ALA A 13 5.74 10.53 2.84
C ALA A 13 4.49 10.83 1.98
N PRO A 14 4.57 11.74 0.99
CA PRO A 14 3.47 12.00 0.06
C PRO A 14 2.98 10.72 -0.62
N ALA A 15 1.67 10.64 -0.91
CA ALA A 15 1.04 9.43 -1.44
C ALA A 15 1.72 8.89 -2.71
N GLY A 16 2.17 9.77 -3.61
CA GLY A 16 2.92 9.39 -4.81
C GLY A 16 4.28 8.74 -4.52
N THR A 17 4.97 9.14 -3.46
CA THR A 17 6.22 8.49 -3.02
C THR A 17 5.93 7.18 -2.32
N ALA A 18 4.92 7.16 -1.45
CA ALA A 18 4.51 5.97 -0.70
C ALA A 18 4.06 4.85 -1.64
N VAL A 19 3.27 5.14 -2.67
CA VAL A 19 2.83 4.10 -3.63
C VAL A 19 4.00 3.48 -4.39
N LEU A 20 5.01 4.27 -4.79
CA LEU A 20 6.19 3.74 -5.48
C LEU A 20 6.99 2.79 -4.58
N ARG A 21 7.13 3.14 -3.30
CA ARG A 21 7.78 2.27 -2.31
C ARG A 21 6.97 1.03 -2.04
N LEU A 22 5.65 1.16 -1.86
CA LEU A 22 4.75 0.04 -1.62
C LEU A 22 4.79 -0.96 -2.78
N ILE A 23 4.56 -0.51 -4.02
CA ILE A 23 4.59 -1.38 -5.21
C ILE A 23 5.99 -1.99 -5.41
N GLY A 24 7.06 -1.23 -5.16
CA GLY A 24 8.43 -1.73 -5.25
C GLY A 24 8.77 -2.84 -4.26
N MET A 25 8.00 -2.98 -3.17
CA MET A 25 8.15 -4.05 -2.17
C MET A 25 7.23 -5.24 -2.44
N LEU A 26 6.24 -5.09 -3.31
CA LEU A 26 5.37 -6.20 -3.71
C LEU A 26 6.09 -7.12 -4.72
N PRO A 27 5.70 -8.40 -4.80
CA PRO A 27 6.29 -9.32 -5.76
C PRO A 27 6.12 -8.83 -7.21
N ALA A 28 7.23 -8.77 -7.95
CA ALA A 28 7.26 -8.23 -9.32
C ALA A 28 6.38 -8.98 -10.35
N HIS A 29 5.93 -10.20 -10.03
CA HIS A 29 5.02 -10.97 -10.88
C HIS A 29 3.54 -10.62 -10.66
N TRP A 30 3.23 -9.74 -9.70
CA TRP A 30 1.88 -9.26 -9.48
C TRP A 30 1.56 -8.13 -10.45
N ASP A 31 0.41 -8.23 -11.10
CA ASP A 31 -0.16 -7.13 -11.86
C ASP A 31 -0.93 -6.22 -10.89
N CYS A 32 -0.29 -5.09 -10.56
CA CYS A 32 -0.80 -4.09 -9.63
C CYS A 32 -1.27 -2.85 -10.38
N GLY A 33 -2.54 -2.46 -10.18
CA GLY A 33 -3.03 -1.12 -10.47
C GLY A 33 -3.00 -0.25 -9.21
N GLN A 34 -2.90 1.07 -9.39
CA GLN A 34 -2.98 2.02 -8.28
C GLN A 34 -3.95 3.17 -8.54
N HIS A 35 -4.64 3.59 -7.50
CA HIS A 35 -5.34 4.86 -7.42
C HIS A 35 -4.76 5.65 -6.25
N ILE A 36 -4.42 6.91 -6.48
CA ILE A 36 -3.70 7.76 -5.52
C ILE A 36 -4.54 8.99 -5.26
N GLU A 37 -4.92 9.16 -4.01
CA GLU A 37 -5.49 10.37 -3.43
C GLU A 37 -4.51 10.92 -2.39
N GLU A 38 -4.79 12.11 -1.84
CA GLU A 38 -3.87 12.81 -0.93
C GLU A 38 -3.49 11.98 0.31
N ASP A 39 -4.48 11.33 0.92
CA ASP A 39 -4.36 10.56 2.15
C ASP A 39 -4.77 9.09 2.00
N ARG A 40 -5.00 8.66 0.76
CA ARG A 40 -5.46 7.31 0.45
C ARG A 40 -4.79 6.76 -0.79
N ILE A 41 -4.33 5.52 -0.69
CA ILE A 41 -3.75 4.76 -1.80
C ILE A 41 -4.53 3.47 -1.91
N THR A 42 -5.13 3.22 -3.07
CA THR A 42 -5.81 1.96 -3.36
C THR A 42 -4.96 1.16 -4.33
N VAL A 43 -4.56 -0.04 -3.91
CA VAL A 43 -3.81 -0.99 -4.73
C VAL A 43 -4.73 -2.11 -5.18
N LEU A 44 -4.89 -2.25 -6.49
CA LEU A 44 -5.62 -3.35 -7.11
C LEU A 44 -4.63 -4.43 -7.54
N VAL A 45 -4.62 -5.56 -6.83
CA VAL A 45 -3.85 -6.75 -7.22
C VAL A 45 -4.73 -7.68 -8.04
N ARG A 46 -4.40 -7.88 -9.32
CA ARG A 46 -5.13 -8.78 -10.21
C ARG A 46 -4.69 -10.24 -9.98
N GLY A 47 -5.59 -11.19 -10.24
CA GLY A 47 -5.30 -12.62 -10.09
C GLY A 47 -5.60 -13.25 -8.72
N GLY A 48 -6.25 -12.52 -7.80
CA GLY A 48 -6.83 -13.15 -6.58
C GLY A 48 -5.80 -13.70 -5.59
N VAL A 49 -4.71 -12.96 -5.38
CA VAL A 49 -3.59 -13.39 -4.55
C VAL A 49 -3.94 -13.30 -3.06
N ARG A 50 -4.21 -14.44 -2.42
CA ARG A 50 -4.77 -14.52 -1.06
C ARG A 50 -3.91 -13.83 0.00
N ASP A 51 -2.60 -13.78 -0.19
CA ASP A 51 -1.61 -13.17 0.70
C ASP A 51 -1.33 -11.68 0.38
N ALA A 52 -2.01 -11.07 -0.60
CA ALA A 52 -1.75 -9.68 -0.97
C ALA A 52 -1.91 -8.69 0.19
N ARG A 53 -2.91 -8.89 1.05
CA ARG A 53 -3.09 -8.03 2.25
C ARG A 53 -1.94 -8.19 3.23
N GLU A 54 -1.46 -9.42 3.45
CA GLU A 54 -0.35 -9.70 4.36
C GLU A 54 0.96 -9.12 3.83
N ARG A 55 1.23 -9.27 2.53
CA ARG A 55 2.40 -8.64 1.89
C ARG A 55 2.36 -7.13 1.93
N CYS A 56 1.19 -6.51 1.72
CA CYS A 56 1.03 -5.07 1.92
C CYS A 56 1.27 -4.69 3.38
N ALA A 57 0.77 -5.45 4.36
CA ALA A 57 1.04 -5.20 5.77
C ALA A 57 2.54 -5.31 6.12
N GLU A 58 3.24 -6.29 5.54
CA GLU A 58 4.69 -6.44 5.68
C GLU A 58 5.43 -5.24 5.08
N ALA A 59 5.05 -4.82 3.87
CA ALA A 59 5.64 -3.65 3.21
C ALA A 59 5.46 -2.37 4.04
N LEU A 60 4.29 -2.17 4.66
CA LEU A 60 4.01 -1.00 5.50
C LEU A 60 4.83 -0.95 6.80
N ARG A 61 5.58 -2.01 7.15
CA ARG A 61 6.58 -1.97 8.22
C ARG A 61 7.90 -1.32 7.78
N ASP A 62 8.09 -1.05 6.49
CA ASP A 62 9.24 -0.31 5.98
C ASP A 62 9.21 1.14 6.46
N ARG A 63 10.37 1.66 6.87
CA ARG A 63 10.50 3.01 7.40
C ARG A 63 10.09 4.10 6.39
N ALA A 64 10.23 3.86 5.09
CA ALA A 64 9.79 4.80 4.06
C ALA A 64 8.26 4.90 3.95
N LEU A 65 7.52 3.97 4.58
CA LEU A 65 6.07 3.93 4.64
C LEU A 65 5.53 4.21 6.05
N GLU A 66 6.39 4.67 6.97
CA GLU A 66 5.97 5.10 8.29
C GLU A 66 4.88 6.17 8.20
N GLY A 67 3.81 5.97 8.99
CA GLY A 67 2.63 6.84 8.95
C GLY A 67 1.56 6.44 7.92
N TRP A 68 1.72 5.33 7.19
CA TRP A 68 0.69 4.71 6.35
C TRP A 68 0.21 3.38 6.96
N VAL A 69 -1.10 3.12 6.91
CA VAL A 69 -1.70 1.90 7.49
C VAL A 69 -2.77 1.30 6.58
N LEU A 70 -3.00 -0.01 6.68
CA LEU A 70 -4.11 -0.66 5.97
C LEU A 70 -5.46 -0.15 6.47
N GLU A 71 -6.37 0.15 5.54
CA GLU A 71 -7.77 0.42 5.84
C GLU A 71 -8.45 -0.87 6.36
N GLY A 72 -9.26 -0.73 7.40
CA GLY A 72 -9.96 -1.86 8.05
C GLY A 72 -9.10 -2.72 8.99
N SER A 73 -7.94 -2.24 9.42
CA SER A 73 -7.15 -2.87 10.51
C SER A 73 -7.53 -2.33 11.91
N GLY A 74 -8.76 -1.83 12.06
CA GLY A 74 -9.32 -1.32 13.32
C GLY A 74 -10.16 -2.34 14.04
#